data_AF-A0A1Q5TI66-F1
#
_entry.id   AF-A0A1Q5TI66-F1
#
_cell.length_a   1.000
_cell.length_b   1.000
_cell.length_c   1.000
_cell.angle_alpha   90.00
_cell.angle_beta   90.00
_cell.angle_gamma   90.00
#
_symmetry.space_group_name_H-M   'P 1'
#
loop_
_entity.id
_entity.type
_entity.pdbx_description
1 polymer ?
#
loop_
_entity_poly.entity_id
_entity_poly.type
_entity_poly.pdbx_seq_one_letter_code
_entity_poly.pdbx_strand_id
1 'polypeptide(L)'
;MSQRITDVVLGAFEACAAFQGCCNIISFGMGGVDPKSGVEVPGFGVGETTCGGSGAGASWHGTSGAHFHMINTRITDAEVYGLRYPVVLRQFSIRRGSGGAGRFHGGDGVIRELEFGMPLSKSMLSERRVFRP
;
A
#
# COMPACT_ATOMS: atom_id res chain seq x y z
N MET A 1 8.04 -0.12 -9.50
CA MET A 1 9.25 0.16 -10.32
C MET A 1 10.04 1.40 -9.86
N SER A 2 9.46 2.60 -9.80
CA SER A 2 10.22 3.83 -9.50
C SER A 2 10.84 3.93 -8.10
N GLN A 3 10.14 3.46 -7.05
CA GLN A 3 10.65 3.53 -5.67
C GLN A 3 11.96 2.75 -5.46
N ARG A 4 12.27 1.73 -6.28
CA ARG A 4 13.55 1.02 -6.19
C ARG A 4 14.72 1.88 -6.60
N ILE A 5 14.53 2.68 -7.66
CA ILE A 5 15.54 3.62 -8.12
C ILE A 5 15.76 4.67 -7.02
N THR A 6 14.69 5.14 -6.38
CA THR A 6 14.79 6.05 -5.24
C THR A 6 15.61 5.45 -4.10
N ASP A 7 15.35 4.21 -3.68
CA ASP A 7 16.12 3.55 -2.62
C ASP A 7 17.60 3.39 -2.99
N VAL A 8 17.90 3.02 -4.24
CA VAL A 8 19.29 2.87 -4.71
C VAL A 8 20.02 4.20 -4.66
N VAL A 9 19.38 5.28 -5.12
CA VAL A 9 19.96 6.63 -5.07
C VAL A 9 20.18 7.04 -3.61
N LEU A 10 19.19 6.87 -2.73
CA LEU A 10 19.30 7.24 -1.32
C LEU A 10 20.39 6.42 -0.60
N GLY A 11 20.53 5.14 -0.94
CA GLY A 11 21.60 4.28 -0.44
C GLY A 11 22.98 4.69 -0.95
N ALA A 12 23.11 5.08 -2.22
CA ALA A 12 24.37 5.54 -2.81
C ALA A 12 24.91 6.83 -2.17
N PHE A 13 24.02 7.69 -1.68
CA PHE A 13 24.38 8.92 -0.94
C PHE A 13 24.38 8.73 0.58
N GLU A 14 24.17 7.51 1.08
CA GLU A 14 24.06 7.21 2.52
C GLU A 14 23.03 8.09 3.26
N ALA A 15 22.01 8.56 2.54
CA ALA A 15 21.06 9.53 3.07
C ALA A 15 20.12 8.90 4.10
N CYS A 16 19.67 7.66 3.83
CA CYS A 16 18.83 6.86 4.72
C CYS A 16 18.75 5.40 4.21
N ALA A 17 18.28 4.51 5.08
CA ALA A 17 17.98 3.12 4.75
C ALA A 17 16.82 3.02 3.74
N ALA A 18 16.69 1.87 3.09
CA ALA A 18 15.62 1.62 2.14
C ALA A 18 14.23 1.67 2.79
N PHE A 19 13.25 2.14 2.04
CA PHE A 19 11.86 2.30 2.49
C PHE A 19 11.04 1.07 2.10
N GLN A 20 9.74 1.12 2.42
CA GLN A 20 8.74 0.25 1.81
C GLN A 20 8.76 0.44 0.28
N GLY A 21 9.53 -0.39 -0.41
CA GLY A 21 9.95 -0.21 -1.82
C GLY A 21 8.89 -0.53 -2.88
N CYS A 22 7.61 -0.31 -2.61
CA CYS A 22 6.57 -0.36 -3.62
C CYS A 22 5.47 0.69 -3.37
N CYS A 23 4.90 1.28 -4.42
CA CYS A 23 3.58 1.89 -4.29
C CYS A 23 2.56 0.74 -4.25
N ASN A 24 2.23 0.26 -3.05
CA ASN A 24 1.27 -0.82 -2.88
C ASN A 24 -0.13 -0.28 -3.22
N ILE A 25 -0.69 -0.74 -4.34
CA ILE A 25 -2.04 -0.35 -4.77
C ILE A 25 -2.95 -1.57 -4.69
N ILE A 26 -4.07 -1.43 -3.99
CA ILE A 26 -5.16 -2.39 -3.98
C ILE A 26 -6.26 -1.80 -4.86
N SER A 27 -6.70 -2.58 -5.85
CA SER A 27 -7.83 -2.21 -6.70
C SER A 27 -8.91 -3.26 -6.63
N PHE A 28 -10.16 -2.83 -6.57
CA PHE A 28 -11.30 -3.72 -6.60
C PHE A 28 -12.49 -3.05 -7.27
N GLY A 29 -13.36 -3.85 -7.89
CA GLY A 29 -14.48 -3.33 -8.63
C GLY A 29 -15.34 -4.40 -9.28
N MET A 30 -16.46 -3.95 -9.81
CA MET A 30 -17.43 -4.77 -10.53
C MET A 30 -18.00 -3.96 -11.71
N GLY A 31 -18.60 -4.66 -12.67
CA GLY A 31 -19.03 -4.06 -13.94
C GLY A 31 -17.94 -4.11 -15.00
N GLY A 32 -18.16 -3.37 -16.09
CA GLY A 32 -17.36 -3.43 -17.31
C GLY A 32 -18.05 -4.23 -18.41
N VAL A 33 -17.35 -4.42 -19.53
CA VAL A 33 -17.89 -5.15 -20.68
C VAL A 33 -17.79 -6.65 -20.41
N ASP A 34 -18.94 -7.34 -20.43
CA ASP A 34 -18.95 -8.80 -20.38
C ASP A 34 -18.26 -9.34 -21.64
N PRO A 35 -17.14 -10.07 -21.53
CA PRO A 35 -16.39 -10.56 -22.68
C PRO A 35 -17.17 -11.59 -23.52
N LYS A 36 -18.28 -12.15 -23.01
CA LYS A 36 -19.12 -13.09 -23.76
C LYS A 36 -20.30 -12.42 -24.47
N SER A 37 -20.95 -11.47 -23.82
CA SER A 37 -22.14 -10.81 -24.38
C SER A 37 -21.85 -9.47 -25.04
N GLY A 38 -20.69 -8.86 -24.78
CA GLY A 38 -20.32 -7.52 -25.27
C GLY A 38 -21.12 -6.38 -24.64
N VAL A 39 -21.99 -6.70 -23.68
CA VAL A 39 -22.84 -5.72 -22.99
C VAL A 39 -22.05 -5.10 -21.85
N GLU A 40 -22.11 -3.77 -21.74
CA GLU A 40 -21.54 -3.03 -20.63
C GLU A 40 -22.45 -3.16 -19.41
N VAL A 41 -21.90 -3.69 -18.32
CA VAL A 41 -22.57 -3.78 -17.03
C VAL A 41 -22.14 -2.60 -16.16
N PRO A 42 -23.07 -1.74 -15.71
CA PRO A 42 -22.76 -0.65 -14.80
C PRO A 42 -22.13 -1.18 -13.51
N GLY A 43 -21.16 -0.43 -12.97
CA GLY A 43 -20.52 -0.81 -11.72
C GLY A 43 -19.57 0.26 -11.21
N PHE A 44 -18.54 -0.16 -10.46
CA PHE A 44 -17.58 0.74 -9.85
C PHE A 44 -16.18 0.17 -9.89
N GLY A 45 -15.18 1.06 -9.90
CA GLY A 45 -13.78 0.73 -9.71
C GLY A 45 -13.20 1.58 -8.60
N VAL A 46 -12.54 0.95 -7.64
CA VAL A 46 -11.79 1.60 -6.57
C VAL A 46 -10.33 1.22 -6.73
N GLY A 47 -9.45 2.21 -6.66
CA GLY A 47 -8.00 2.02 -6.59
C GLY A 47 -7.47 2.82 -5.41
N GLU A 48 -6.73 2.16 -4.54
CA GLU A 48 -6.22 2.79 -3.33
C GLU A 48 -4.79 2.39 -3.04
N THR A 49 -4.01 3.38 -2.64
CA THR A 49 -2.65 3.20 -2.14
C THR A 49 -2.66 2.82 -0.65
N THR A 50 -1.69 2.00 -0.28
CA THR A 50 -1.47 1.59 1.12
C THR A 50 -0.19 2.23 1.64
N CYS A 51 -0.25 2.85 2.83
CA CYS A 51 0.91 3.42 3.50
C CYS A 51 1.86 2.35 4.03
N GLY A 52 3.06 2.76 4.46
CA GLY A 52 4.11 1.85 4.89
C GLY A 52 5.05 2.46 5.92
N GLY A 53 6.14 1.76 6.18
CA GLY A 53 7.22 2.24 7.05
C GLY A 53 8.33 2.91 6.24
N SER A 54 8.94 3.95 6.81
CA SER A 54 10.11 4.62 6.21
C SER A 54 11.42 3.95 6.57
N GLY A 55 12.45 4.19 5.75
CA GLY A 55 13.82 3.94 6.15
C GLY A 55 14.24 4.83 7.32
N ALA A 56 15.15 4.31 8.15
CA ALA A 56 15.82 5.07 9.20
C ALA A 56 16.99 5.88 8.62
N GLY A 57 17.37 6.97 9.26
CA GLY A 57 18.54 7.76 8.86
C GLY A 57 19.74 7.58 9.77
N ALA A 58 20.77 8.39 9.53
CA ALA A 58 22.02 8.35 10.28
C ALA A 58 21.87 8.70 11.78
N SER A 59 20.82 9.45 12.14
CA SER A 59 20.55 9.88 13.52
C SER A 59 19.09 9.77 13.96
N TRP A 60 18.21 9.14 13.16
CA TRP A 60 16.77 9.06 13.45
C TRP A 60 16.13 7.72 13.05
N HIS A 61 15.09 7.35 13.79
CA HIS A 61 14.22 6.22 13.48
C HIS A 61 13.30 6.50 12.30
N GLY A 62 12.93 5.47 11.55
CA GLY A 62 11.93 5.56 10.50
C GLY A 62 10.51 5.77 11.05
N THR A 63 9.68 6.44 10.28
CA THR A 63 8.29 6.73 10.62
C THR A 63 7.37 5.61 10.15
N SER A 64 6.49 5.14 11.05
CA SER A 64 5.53 4.06 10.78
C SER A 64 4.25 4.59 10.13
N GLY A 65 3.67 3.80 9.22
CA GLY A 65 2.31 4.01 8.69
C GLY A 65 2.07 5.30 7.91
N ALA A 66 3.09 5.86 7.27
CA ALA A 66 2.95 7.05 6.43
C ALA A 66 3.22 6.74 4.95
N HIS A 67 2.77 7.64 4.08
CA HIS A 67 3.05 7.53 2.67
C HIS A 67 4.37 8.24 2.33
N PHE A 68 5.25 7.56 1.61
CA PHE A 68 6.57 8.06 1.25
C PHE A 68 6.80 8.06 -0.26
N HIS A 69 7.69 8.95 -0.71
CA HIS A 69 8.09 9.09 -2.11
C HIS A 69 6.90 9.26 -3.06
N MET A 70 6.68 8.27 -3.92
CA MET A 70 5.70 8.29 -5.00
C MET A 70 4.28 7.93 -4.58
N ILE A 71 4.01 7.86 -3.28
CA ILE A 71 2.65 7.64 -2.75
C ILE A 71 2.07 8.96 -2.25
N ASN A 72 2.04 10.02 -3.07
CA ASN A 72 1.50 11.33 -2.67
C ASN A 72 -0.03 11.37 -2.71
N THR A 73 -0.65 10.46 -1.97
CA THR A 73 -2.09 10.24 -1.92
C THR A 73 -2.51 10.11 -0.47
N ARG A 74 -3.67 10.67 -0.12
CA ARG A 74 -4.29 10.46 1.19
C ARG A 74 -5.05 9.13 1.16
N ILE A 75 -4.98 8.38 2.25
CA ILE A 75 -5.75 7.14 2.40
C ILE A 75 -7.24 7.48 2.44
N THR A 76 -8.07 6.58 1.90
CA THR A 76 -9.52 6.72 1.94
C THR A 76 -10.01 6.54 3.37
N ASP A 77 -10.86 7.44 3.84
CA ASP A 77 -11.46 7.34 5.18
C ASP A 77 -12.17 6.00 5.35
N ALA A 78 -11.98 5.36 6.50
CA ALA A 78 -12.48 4.01 6.77
C ALA A 78 -14.01 3.87 6.56
N GLU A 79 -14.76 4.92 6.90
CA GLU A 79 -16.22 4.95 6.79
C GLU A 79 -16.71 4.90 5.34
N VAL A 80 -15.90 5.38 4.39
CA VAL A 80 -16.27 5.42 2.97
C VAL A 80 -16.47 4.02 2.40
N TYR A 81 -15.75 3.01 2.91
CA TYR A 81 -15.93 1.62 2.46
C TYR A 81 -17.34 1.14 2.71
N GLY A 82 -17.82 1.22 3.95
CA GLY A 82 -19.16 0.74 4.31
C GLY A 82 -20.29 1.61 3.75
N LEU A 83 -20.03 2.90 3.52
CA LEU A 83 -21.04 3.82 2.99
C LEU A 83 -21.24 3.71 1.48
N ARG A 84 -20.16 3.47 0.71
CA ARG A 84 -20.19 3.54 -0.76
C ARG A 84 -20.01 2.21 -1.46
N TYR A 85 -19.46 1.21 -0.77
CA TYR A 85 -19.09 -0.05 -1.37
C TYR A 85 -19.55 -1.23 -0.50
N PRO A 86 -19.75 -2.42 -1.08
CA PRO A 86 -20.01 -3.64 -0.32
C PRO A 86 -18.71 -4.18 0.30
N VAL A 87 -17.97 -3.33 1.01
CA VAL A 87 -16.65 -3.62 1.57
C VAL A 87 -16.60 -3.20 3.03
N VAL A 88 -16.08 -4.08 3.88
CA VAL A 88 -15.86 -3.82 5.30
C VAL A 88 -14.38 -3.77 5.58
N LEU A 89 -13.90 -2.66 6.14
CA LEU A 89 -12.55 -2.55 6.67
C LEU A 89 -12.52 -3.21 8.06
N ARG A 90 -12.03 -4.45 8.14
CA ARG A 90 -11.96 -5.22 9.39
C ARG A 90 -10.84 -4.73 10.30
N GLN A 91 -9.69 -4.41 9.72
CA GLN A 91 -8.53 -3.95 10.44
C GLN A 91 -7.79 -2.89 9.64
N PHE A 92 -7.41 -1.81 10.32
CA PHE A 92 -6.40 -0.89 9.83
C PHE A 92 -5.51 -0.46 11.00
N SER A 93 -4.28 -0.96 11.02
CA SER A 93 -3.38 -0.81 12.17
C SER A 93 -1.90 -0.86 11.77
N ILE A 94 -1.04 -0.37 12.65
CA ILE A 94 0.41 -0.52 12.47
C ILE A 94 0.81 -1.99 12.66
N ARG A 95 1.57 -2.52 11.71
CA ARG A 95 2.19 -3.85 11.79
C ARG A 95 3.43 -3.78 12.67
N ARG A 96 3.24 -3.82 13.98
CA ARG A 96 4.32 -3.66 14.97
C ARG A 96 5.46 -4.66 14.75
N GLY A 97 6.70 -4.19 14.82
CA GLY A 97 7.90 -5.01 14.68
C GLY A 97 8.17 -5.50 13.25
N SER A 98 7.56 -4.85 12.25
CA SER A 98 7.83 -5.14 10.84
C SER A 98 8.93 -4.29 10.24
N GLY A 99 9.31 -3.20 10.90
CA GLY A 99 10.42 -2.34 10.52
C GLY A 99 11.77 -3.05 10.56
N GLY A 100 12.70 -2.60 9.69
CA GLY A 100 14.07 -3.12 9.65
C GLY A 100 14.82 -2.87 10.96
N ALA A 101 15.60 -3.85 11.41
CA ALA A 101 16.47 -3.70 12.57
C ALA A 101 17.79 -3.05 12.19
N GLY A 102 18.29 -2.16 13.04
CA GLY A 102 19.56 -1.44 12.87
C GLY A 102 19.82 -0.54 14.08
N ARG A 103 20.90 0.25 14.04
CA ARG A 103 21.18 1.26 15.09
C ARG A 103 19.98 2.19 15.30
N PHE A 104 19.33 2.57 14.20
CA PHE A 104 18.02 3.18 14.20
C PHE A 104 17.04 2.24 13.49
N HIS A 105 15.95 1.89 14.17
CA HIS A 105 14.87 1.08 13.61
C HIS A 105 14.18 1.78 12.42
N GLY A 106 13.91 1.03 11.36
CA GLY A 106 13.00 1.45 10.30
C GLY A 106 11.56 1.52 10.80
N GLY A 107 10.73 2.29 10.11
CA GLY A 107 9.31 2.41 10.43
C GLY A 107 8.56 1.10 10.20
N ASP A 108 7.53 0.87 11.01
CA ASP A 108 6.63 -0.25 10.82
C ASP A 108 5.66 0.00 9.65
N GLY A 109 5.38 -1.06 8.89
CA GLY A 109 4.31 -1.06 7.90
C GLY A 109 2.91 -1.06 8.52
N VAL A 110 1.89 -1.25 7.69
CA VAL A 110 0.49 -1.34 8.15
C VAL A 110 -0.14 -2.68 7.78
N ILE A 111 -1.12 -3.09 8.58
CA ILE A 111 -2.06 -4.17 8.28
C ILE A 111 -3.35 -3.50 7.84
N ARG A 112 -3.85 -3.92 6.68
CA ARG A 112 -5.15 -3.52 6.16
C ARG A 112 -5.92 -4.76 5.72
N GLU A 113 -7.05 -5.00 6.36
CA GLU A 113 -7.90 -6.16 6.10
C GLU A 113 -9.25 -5.71 5.56
N LEU A 114 -9.54 -6.12 4.32
CA LEU A 114 -10.77 -5.79 3.61
C LEU A 114 -11.57 -7.07 3.40
N GLU A 115 -12.82 -7.04 3.85
CA GLU A 115 -13.81 -8.08 3.59
C GLU A 115 -14.78 -7.60 2.52
N PHE A 116 -15.01 -8.43 1.50
CA PHE A 116 -15.88 -8.12 0.37
C PHE A 116 -17.21 -8.85 0.54
N GLY A 117 -18.30 -8.11 0.66
CA GLY A 117 -19.65 -8.64 0.88
C GLY A 117 -20.35 -9.18 -0.36
N MET A 118 -19.72 -9.08 -1.54
CA MET A 118 -20.22 -9.65 -2.79
C MET A 118 -19.08 -10.04 -3.74
N PRO A 119 -19.36 -10.89 -4.75
CA PRO A 119 -18.38 -11.21 -5.78
C PRO A 119 -17.93 -9.96 -6.55
N LEU A 120 -16.62 -9.72 -6.58
CA LEU A 120 -16.00 -8.62 -7.31
C LEU A 120 -14.60 -9.01 -7.80
N SER A 121 -14.11 -8.26 -8.79
CA SER A 121 -12.74 -8.39 -9.27
C SER A 121 -11.81 -7.62 -8.32
N LYS A 122 -10.68 -8.23 -7.94
CA LYS A 122 -9.67 -7.61 -7.08
C LYS A 122 -8.28 -7.85 -7.66
N SER A 123 -7.44 -6.82 -7.60
CA SER A 123 -6.03 -6.89 -7.97
C SER A 123 -5.19 -6.14 -6.94
N MET A 124 -3.94 -6.58 -6.80
CA MET A 124 -2.98 -5.90 -5.94
C MET A 124 -1.67 -5.72 -6.71
N LEU A 125 -1.31 -4.47 -6.93
CA LEU A 125 0.00 -4.10 -7.41
C LEU A 125 0.91 -3.98 -6.19
N SER A 126 1.83 -4.92 -6.02
CA SER A 126 2.82 -4.88 -4.95
C SER A 126 4.14 -5.47 -5.41
N GLU A 127 5.23 -5.04 -4.79
CA GLU A 127 6.59 -5.52 -5.02
C GLU A 127 7.29 -5.75 -3.67
N ARG A 128 8.50 -6.33 -3.67
CA ARG A 128 9.30 -6.66 -2.46
C ARG A 128 8.56 -7.51 -1.41
N ARG A 129 7.81 -8.52 -1.87
CA ARG A 129 7.16 -9.52 -1.01
C ARG A 129 8.08 -10.68 -0.62
N VAL A 130 9.12 -10.93 -1.40
CA VAL A 130 10.02 -12.09 -1.27
C VAL A 130 11.39 -11.70 -0.68
N PHE A 131 11.97 -10.61 -1.18
CA PHE A 131 13.28 -10.13 -0.73
C PHE A 131 13.12 -8.89 0.15
N ARG A 132 13.70 -8.97 1.35
CA ARG A 132 13.84 -7.83 2.26
C ARG A 132 15.00 -6.95 1.79
N PRO A 133 14.92 -5.62 1.94
CA PRO A 133 16.06 -4.74 1.77
C PRO A 133 17.13 -4.97 2.86
#